data_AF-A0A6P6NXT3-F1
#
_entry.id   AF-A0A6P6NXT3-F1
#
_cell.length_a   1.000
_cell.length_b   1.000
_cell.length_c   1.000
_cell.angle_alpha   90.00
_cell.angle_beta   90.00
_cell.angle_gamma   90.00
#
_symmetry.space_group_name_H-M   'P 1'
#
loop_
_entity.id
_entity.type
_entity.pdbx_description
1 polymer ?
#
loop_
_entity_poly.entity_id
_entity_poly.type
_entity_poly.pdbx_seq_one_letter_code
_entity_poly.pdbx_strand_id
1 'polypeptide(L)'
;MRSDVELATFLLNKIQHEQSDFQNYRFNIENLVWIFKDLEDKIIIFLKNELTRLKKILKKENTQYFVQDFIKDTCEIKEAAFDIVLYFLKRMKQDEIADTLKELIFIHQQQLKSNLKQKYQCVFEGIAKQGDCTLLNKIYTDLYITQGCSEQVNTEHEVRQIEVASRQHESQEIQVECNNLFEATEQNKMIKTVLTKGVAGIGKSISVQKFVLDWAEGKENQDISFIFPLPFREMNFKEKEN
;
A
#
# COMPACT_ATOMS: atom_id res chain seq x y z
N MET A 1 -32.08 20.80 64.23
CA MET A 1 -31.40 21.83 63.42
C MET A 1 -30.15 21.34 62.67
N ARG A 2 -29.42 20.28 63.11
CA ARG A 2 -28.25 19.74 62.35
C ARG A 2 -28.64 18.90 61.12
N SER A 3 -29.77 18.20 61.19
CA SER A 3 -30.27 17.28 60.14
C SER A 3 -30.71 17.99 58.85
N ASP A 4 -31.31 19.17 58.96
CA ASP A 4 -31.88 19.86 57.78
C ASP A 4 -30.78 20.50 56.92
N VAL A 5 -29.67 20.93 57.55
CA VAL A 5 -28.50 21.50 56.88
C VAL A 5 -27.72 20.42 56.12
N GLU A 6 -27.59 19.22 56.69
CA GLU A 6 -26.94 18.08 56.02
C GLU A 6 -27.75 17.61 54.81
N LEU A 7 -29.08 17.54 54.93
CA LEU A 7 -29.96 17.18 53.81
C LEU A 7 -29.90 18.22 52.68
N ALA A 8 -29.90 19.50 53.02
CA ALA A 8 -29.78 20.59 52.04
C ALA A 8 -28.42 20.56 51.32
N THR A 9 -27.34 20.26 52.05
CA THR A 9 -25.99 20.16 51.48
C THR A 9 -25.85 18.93 50.57
N PHE A 10 -26.46 17.80 50.94
CA PHE A 10 -26.51 16.60 50.10
C PHE A 10 -27.27 16.85 48.79
N LEU A 11 -28.43 17.50 48.85
CA LEU A 11 -29.21 17.84 47.65
C LEU A 11 -28.49 18.84 46.75
N LEU A 12 -27.81 19.85 47.33
CA LEU A 12 -26.99 20.79 46.56
C LEU A 12 -25.83 20.11 45.84
N ASN A 13 -25.09 19.22 46.52
CA ASN A 13 -24.00 18.47 45.91
C ASN A 13 -24.50 17.53 44.80
N LYS A 14 -25.66 16.89 44.98
CA LYS A 14 -26.26 16.02 43.96
C LYS A 14 -26.67 16.82 42.72
N ILE A 15 -27.29 17.99 42.90
CA ILE A 15 -27.65 18.89 41.79
C ILE A 15 -26.40 19.39 41.06
N GLN A 16 -25.34 19.75 41.79
CA GLN A 16 -24.06 20.18 41.20
C GLN A 16 -23.37 19.07 40.40
N HIS A 17 -23.42 17.82 40.90
CA HIS A 17 -22.87 16.67 40.17
C HIS A 17 -23.68 16.35 38.91
N GLU A 18 -25.01 16.36 38.97
CA GLU A 18 -25.85 16.17 37.79
C GLU A 18 -25.66 17.31 36.77
N GLN A 19 -25.45 18.55 37.22
CA GLN A 19 -25.13 19.67 36.34
C GLN A 19 -23.75 19.54 35.67
N SER A 20 -22.73 19.03 36.39
CA SER A 20 -21.40 18.83 35.81
C SER A 20 -21.40 17.69 34.77
N ASP A 21 -22.14 16.62 35.02
CA ASP A 21 -22.32 15.51 34.08
C ASP A 21 -23.04 15.97 32.79
N PHE A 22 -24.09 16.79 32.92
CA PHE A 22 -24.80 17.39 31.78
C PHE A 22 -23.91 18.34 30.98
N GLN A 23 -23.07 19.14 31.65
CA GLN A 23 -22.14 20.04 30.95
C GLN A 23 -21.03 19.27 30.24
N ASN A 24 -20.50 18.20 30.84
CA ASN A 24 -19.54 17.30 30.18
C ASN A 24 -20.16 16.61 28.96
N TYR A 25 -21.42 16.16 29.05
CA TYR A 25 -22.13 15.56 27.93
C TYR A 25 -22.35 16.55 26.78
N ARG A 26 -22.75 17.79 27.11
CA ARG A 26 -22.96 18.85 26.13
C ARG A 26 -21.65 19.29 25.46
N PHE A 27 -20.58 19.42 26.23
CA PHE A 27 -19.23 19.71 25.71
C PHE A 27 -18.75 18.61 24.76
N ASN A 28 -19.01 17.34 25.08
CA ASN A 28 -18.69 16.22 24.19
C ASN A 28 -19.53 16.22 22.90
N ILE A 29 -20.80 16.60 22.95
CA ILE A 29 -21.65 16.72 21.74
C ILE A 29 -21.18 17.88 20.85
N GLU A 30 -20.90 19.06 21.42
CA GLU A 30 -20.41 20.21 20.66
C GLU A 30 -19.04 19.91 20.02
N ASN A 31 -18.17 19.18 20.72
CA ASN A 31 -16.91 18.70 20.19
C ASN A 31 -17.11 17.68 19.04
N LEU A 32 -18.03 16.73 19.18
CA LEU A 32 -18.39 15.81 18.10
C LEU A 32 -18.91 16.54 16.85
N VAL A 33 -19.80 17.52 17.03
CA VAL A 33 -20.33 18.31 15.91
C VAL A 33 -19.19 19.04 15.16
N TRP A 34 -18.23 19.61 15.89
CA TRP A 34 -17.08 20.25 15.28
C TRP A 34 -16.17 19.25 14.56
N ILE A 35 -15.91 18.08 15.16
CA ILE A 35 -15.09 17.01 14.55
C ILE A 35 -15.71 16.52 13.24
N PHE A 36 -17.02 16.26 13.22
CA PHE A 36 -17.70 15.80 12.01
C PHE A 36 -17.71 16.86 10.92
N LYS A 37 -17.82 18.14 11.29
CA LYS A 37 -17.72 19.25 10.33
C LYS A 37 -16.32 19.37 9.72
N ASP A 38 -15.27 19.31 10.54
CA ASP A 38 -13.89 19.30 10.06
C ASP A 38 -13.60 18.08 9.17
N LEU A 39 -14.14 16.91 9.53
CA LEU A 39 -14.06 15.71 8.71
C LEU A 39 -14.77 15.88 7.35
N GLU A 40 -15.99 16.43 7.35
CA GLU A 40 -16.76 16.71 6.13
C GLU A 40 -15.97 17.64 5.21
N ASP A 41 -15.43 18.75 5.74
CA ASP A 41 -14.63 19.71 4.99
C ASP A 41 -13.40 19.04 4.36
N LYS A 42 -12.68 18.20 5.12
CA LYS A 42 -11.51 17.45 4.63
C LYS A 42 -11.88 16.47 3.52
N ILE A 43 -12.98 15.72 3.67
CA ILE A 43 -13.46 14.78 2.65
C ILE A 43 -13.88 15.52 1.38
N ILE A 44 -14.60 16.64 1.50
CA ILE A 44 -15.01 17.47 0.37
C ILE A 44 -13.79 18.00 -0.38
N ILE A 45 -12.78 18.53 0.33
CA ILE A 45 -11.55 19.02 -0.28
C ILE A 45 -10.84 17.89 -1.03
N PHE A 46 -10.70 16.72 -0.42
CA PHE A 46 -10.09 15.55 -1.03
C PHE A 46 -10.81 15.12 -2.31
N LEU A 47 -12.14 14.93 -2.25
CA LEU A 47 -12.93 14.53 -3.42
C LEU A 47 -12.91 15.58 -4.54
N LYS A 48 -12.89 16.87 -4.21
CA LYS A 48 -12.73 17.95 -5.20
C LYS A 48 -11.41 17.86 -5.94
N ASN A 49 -10.33 17.54 -5.23
CA ASN A 49 -9.01 17.36 -5.83
C ASN A 49 -9.01 16.12 -6.76
N GLU A 50 -9.56 15.00 -6.31
CA GLU A 50 -9.68 13.78 -7.12
C GLU A 50 -10.54 13.97 -8.38
N LEU A 51 -11.67 14.66 -8.27
CA LEU A 51 -12.49 15.02 -9.44
C LEU A 51 -11.74 15.90 -10.44
N THR A 52 -10.96 16.86 -9.95
CA THR A 52 -10.14 17.73 -10.79
C THR A 52 -9.09 16.92 -11.55
N ARG A 53 -8.50 15.92 -10.89
CA ARG A 53 -7.56 14.98 -11.49
C ARG A 53 -8.22 14.14 -12.59
N LEU A 54 -9.34 13.48 -12.28
CA LEU A 54 -10.09 12.67 -13.25
C LEU A 54 -10.56 13.49 -14.46
N LYS A 55 -10.95 14.74 -14.26
CA LYS A 55 -11.32 15.65 -15.35
C LYS A 55 -10.14 15.94 -16.29
N LYS A 56 -8.92 16.12 -15.78
CA LYS A 56 -7.72 16.29 -16.62
C LYS A 56 -7.44 15.03 -17.44
N ILE A 57 -7.60 13.86 -16.84
CA ILE A 57 -7.43 12.56 -17.50
C ILE A 57 -8.42 12.41 -18.65
N LEU A 58 -9.70 12.70 -18.42
CA LEU A 58 -10.75 12.64 -19.45
C LEU A 58 -10.46 13.60 -20.62
N LYS A 59 -9.85 14.75 -20.35
CA LYS A 59 -9.45 15.72 -21.38
C LYS A 59 -8.18 15.32 -22.15
N LYS A 60 -7.53 14.20 -21.80
CA LYS A 60 -6.21 13.78 -22.31
C LYS A 60 -5.12 14.84 -22.10
N GLU A 61 -5.31 15.75 -21.15
CA GLU A 61 -4.29 16.71 -20.75
C GLU A 61 -3.22 15.95 -19.93
N ASN A 62 -2.06 15.68 -20.53
CA ASN A 62 -0.85 15.13 -19.90
C ASN A 62 -0.90 13.64 -19.46
N THR A 63 -0.97 12.72 -20.42
CA THR A 63 -0.91 11.26 -20.20
C THR A 63 0.38 10.75 -19.51
N GLN A 64 1.49 11.49 -19.58
CA GLN A 64 2.75 11.11 -18.91
C GLN A 64 2.69 11.21 -17.37
N TYR A 65 1.78 12.00 -16.80
CA TYR A 65 1.67 12.19 -15.34
C TYR A 65 0.75 11.17 -14.65
N PHE A 66 -0.10 10.46 -15.40
CA PHE A 66 -1.08 9.54 -14.83
C PHE A 66 -0.43 8.43 -14.01
N VAL A 67 0.67 7.87 -14.53
CA VAL A 67 1.43 6.80 -13.88
C VAL A 67 2.15 7.32 -12.63
N GLN A 68 2.67 8.55 -12.65
CA GLN A 68 3.41 9.14 -11.53
C GLN A 68 2.51 9.58 -10.37
N ASP A 69 1.28 10.03 -10.64
CA ASP A 69 0.36 10.49 -9.59
C ASP A 69 -0.24 9.36 -8.74
N PHE A 70 -0.22 8.13 -9.28
CA PHE A 70 -0.53 6.91 -8.52
C PHE A 70 0.59 6.52 -7.55
N ILE A 71 1.83 6.98 -7.78
CA ILE A 71 3.03 6.62 -6.99
C ILE A 71 3.05 7.30 -5.62
N LYS A 72 2.39 8.45 -5.46
CA LYS A 72 2.45 9.24 -4.23
C LYS A 72 1.20 9.03 -3.37
N ASP A 73 1.37 8.16 -2.37
CA ASP A 73 0.56 7.86 -1.18
C ASP A 73 -0.97 7.74 -1.35
N THR A 74 -1.53 6.66 -0.77
CA THR A 74 -2.97 6.28 -0.62
C THR A 74 -3.67 5.65 -1.83
N CYS A 75 -3.24 4.44 -2.22
CA CYS A 75 -3.90 3.62 -3.25
C CYS A 75 -5.36 3.28 -2.89
N GLU A 76 -5.63 2.83 -1.66
CA GLU A 76 -6.97 2.41 -1.24
C GLU A 76 -7.98 3.57 -1.18
N ILE A 77 -7.58 4.74 -0.66
CA ILE A 77 -8.48 5.89 -0.51
C ILE A 77 -8.81 6.51 -1.88
N LYS A 78 -7.84 6.54 -2.81
CA LYS A 78 -8.06 7.01 -4.19
C LYS A 78 -8.96 6.06 -4.97
N GLU A 79 -8.82 4.74 -4.77
CA GLU A 79 -9.75 3.74 -5.33
C GLU A 79 -11.16 3.93 -4.78
N ALA A 80 -11.33 4.11 -3.46
CA ALA A 80 -12.63 4.40 -2.88
C ALA A 80 -13.26 5.70 -3.42
N ALA A 81 -12.45 6.75 -3.61
CA ALA A 81 -12.91 7.98 -4.25
C ALA A 81 -13.37 7.75 -5.69
N PHE A 82 -12.63 6.94 -6.45
CA PHE A 82 -12.99 6.55 -7.81
C PHE A 82 -14.31 5.79 -7.85
N ASP A 83 -14.53 4.84 -6.95
CA ASP A 83 -15.78 4.10 -6.83
C ASP A 83 -16.96 5.01 -6.49
N ILE A 84 -16.76 5.97 -5.57
CA ILE A 84 -17.76 6.99 -5.25
C ILE A 84 -18.11 7.80 -6.52
N VAL A 85 -17.10 8.24 -7.27
CA VAL A 85 -17.32 9.00 -8.52
C VAL A 85 -18.09 8.17 -9.54
N LEU A 86 -17.71 6.92 -9.76
CA LEU A 86 -18.42 6.00 -10.66
C LEU A 86 -19.87 5.78 -10.22
N TYR A 87 -20.10 5.59 -8.92
CA TYR A 87 -21.44 5.43 -8.36
C TYR A 87 -22.31 6.65 -8.67
N PHE A 88 -21.81 7.87 -8.43
CA PHE A 88 -22.56 9.09 -8.71
C PHE A 88 -22.78 9.32 -10.21
N LEU A 89 -21.80 9.04 -11.07
CA LEU A 89 -21.97 9.15 -12.53
C LEU A 89 -23.12 8.25 -13.03
N LYS A 90 -23.16 6.99 -12.58
CA LYS A 90 -24.26 6.06 -12.90
C LYS A 90 -25.61 6.56 -12.37
N ARG A 91 -25.64 7.05 -11.12
CA ARG A 91 -26.85 7.61 -10.52
C ARG A 91 -27.36 8.85 -11.29
N MET A 92 -26.45 9.62 -11.89
CA MET A 92 -26.75 10.76 -12.77
C MET A 92 -27.10 10.36 -14.21
N LYS A 93 -27.17 9.06 -14.52
CA LYS A 93 -27.38 8.52 -15.89
C LYS A 93 -26.30 8.96 -16.88
N GLN A 94 -25.07 9.17 -16.40
CA GLN A 94 -23.89 9.48 -17.21
C GLN A 94 -23.07 8.21 -17.44
N ASP A 95 -23.71 7.17 -17.97
CA ASP A 95 -23.11 5.84 -18.13
C ASP A 95 -21.94 5.88 -19.11
N GLU A 96 -22.05 6.64 -20.21
CA GLU A 96 -20.97 6.81 -21.18
C GLU A 96 -19.69 7.39 -20.56
N ILE A 97 -19.82 8.36 -19.65
CA ILE A 97 -18.67 8.97 -18.96
C ILE A 97 -18.08 7.97 -17.97
N ALA A 98 -18.92 7.26 -17.22
CA ALA A 98 -18.48 6.24 -16.27
C ALA A 98 -17.71 5.11 -16.97
N ASP A 99 -18.19 4.65 -18.11
CA ASP A 99 -17.56 3.60 -18.90
C ASP A 99 -16.26 4.09 -19.55
N THR A 100 -16.25 5.31 -20.10
CA THR A 100 -15.02 5.95 -20.62
C THR A 100 -13.95 6.05 -19.53
N LEU A 101 -14.34 6.45 -18.32
CA LEU A 101 -13.43 6.59 -17.19
C LEU A 101 -12.80 5.25 -16.80
N LYS A 102 -13.60 4.18 -16.77
CA LYS A 102 -13.12 2.81 -16.53
C LYS A 102 -12.20 2.32 -17.63
N GLU A 103 -12.58 2.54 -18.89
CA GLU A 103 -11.79 2.16 -20.05
C GLU A 103 -10.44 2.88 -20.05
N LEU A 104 -10.40 4.16 -19.71
CA LEU A 104 -9.15 4.91 -19.58
C LEU A 104 -8.23 4.30 -18.52
N ILE A 105 -8.74 3.96 -17.33
CA ILE A 105 -7.92 3.29 -16.31
C ILE A 105 -7.37 1.97 -16.83
N PHE A 106 -8.23 1.17 -17.45
CA PHE A 106 -7.82 -0.11 -18.03
C PHE A 106 -6.73 0.07 -19.09
N ILE A 107 -6.86 1.03 -20.00
CA ILE A 107 -5.84 1.34 -21.02
C ILE A 107 -4.50 1.67 -20.36
N HIS A 108 -4.49 2.51 -19.34
CA HIS A 108 -3.25 2.88 -18.66
C HIS A 108 -2.63 1.70 -17.88
N GLN A 109 -3.46 0.85 -17.26
CA GLN A 109 -3.01 -0.37 -16.62
C GLN A 109 -2.35 -1.32 -17.64
N GLN A 110 -2.96 -1.51 -18.80
CA GLN A 110 -2.40 -2.34 -19.88
C GLN A 110 -1.11 -1.76 -20.45
N GLN A 111 -1.04 -0.43 -20.59
CA GLN A 111 0.19 0.25 -21.01
C GLN A 111 1.32 0.05 -19.99
N LEU A 112 1.02 0.16 -18.69
CA LEU A 112 1.97 -0.12 -17.63
C LEU A 112 2.44 -1.58 -17.69
N LYS A 113 1.53 -2.55 -17.76
CA LYS A 113 1.85 -3.98 -17.88
C LYS A 113 2.74 -4.23 -19.10
N SER A 114 2.41 -3.68 -20.27
CA SER A 114 3.24 -3.82 -21.48
C SER A 114 4.65 -3.27 -21.31
N ASN A 115 4.79 -2.09 -20.70
CA ASN A 115 6.10 -1.48 -20.44
C ASN A 115 6.94 -2.31 -19.45
N LEU A 116 6.32 -2.78 -18.37
CA LEU A 116 7.01 -3.62 -17.38
C LEU A 116 7.39 -4.98 -17.97
N LYS A 117 6.51 -5.59 -18.77
CA LYS A 117 6.81 -6.82 -19.50
C LYS A 117 8.03 -6.61 -20.40
N GLN A 118 8.03 -5.59 -21.26
CA GLN A 118 9.16 -5.31 -22.13
C GLN A 118 10.47 -5.08 -21.35
N LYS A 119 10.39 -4.41 -20.19
CA LYS A 119 11.56 -4.12 -19.35
C LYS A 119 12.13 -5.37 -18.65
N TYR A 120 11.28 -6.29 -18.18
CA TYR A 120 11.71 -7.42 -17.33
C TYR A 120 11.64 -8.79 -18.00
N GLN A 121 11.09 -8.88 -19.22
CA GLN A 121 11.02 -10.13 -19.98
C GLN A 121 12.41 -10.72 -20.27
N CYS A 122 13.43 -9.87 -20.27
CA CYS A 122 14.71 -10.16 -20.89
C CYS A 122 15.85 -9.74 -19.95
N VAL A 123 16.77 -10.65 -19.64
CA VAL A 123 17.90 -10.42 -18.72
C VAL A 123 19.23 -10.85 -19.35
N PHE A 124 20.32 -10.23 -18.91
CA PHE A 124 21.68 -10.55 -19.36
C PHE A 124 22.32 -11.52 -18.39
N GLU A 125 22.88 -12.61 -18.91
CA GLU A 125 23.62 -13.62 -18.14
C GLU A 125 25.13 -13.35 -18.24
N GLY A 126 25.81 -13.21 -17.10
CA GLY A 126 27.27 -13.05 -17.05
C GLY A 126 27.81 -11.75 -17.67
N ILE A 127 29.04 -11.81 -18.20
CA ILE A 127 29.64 -10.73 -18.99
C ILE A 127 29.09 -10.87 -20.41
N ALA A 128 27.92 -10.30 -20.65
CA ALA A 128 27.22 -10.44 -21.92
C ALA A 128 28.13 -10.01 -23.08
N LYS A 129 28.34 -10.91 -24.05
CA LYS A 129 28.71 -10.48 -25.40
C LYS A 129 27.56 -9.62 -25.91
N GLN A 130 27.90 -8.47 -26.47
CA GLN A 130 26.97 -7.46 -26.95
C GLN A 130 25.85 -8.10 -27.80
N GLY A 131 24.64 -8.24 -27.25
CA GLY A 131 23.44 -8.64 -28.01
C GLY A 131 22.63 -9.83 -27.50
N ASP A 132 23.18 -10.71 -26.65
CA ASP A 132 22.45 -11.91 -26.22
C ASP A 132 21.64 -11.66 -24.94
N CYS A 133 20.35 -11.39 -25.11
CA CYS A 133 19.39 -11.30 -24.02
C CYS A 133 18.61 -12.61 -23.89
N THR A 134 18.56 -13.17 -22.67
CA THR A 134 17.82 -14.41 -22.39
C THR A 134 16.47 -14.09 -21.76
N LEU A 135 15.42 -14.81 -22.17
CA LEU A 135 14.10 -14.68 -21.56
C LEU A 135 14.16 -15.11 -20.09
N LEU A 136 13.76 -14.23 -19.17
CA LEU A 136 13.78 -14.50 -17.74
C LEU A 136 13.03 -15.79 -17.40
N ASN A 137 11.85 -15.98 -17.99
CA ASN A 137 11.03 -17.17 -17.79
C ASN A 137 11.70 -18.50 -18.22
N LYS A 138 12.76 -18.46 -19.05
CA LYS A 138 13.48 -19.68 -19.46
C LYS A 138 14.56 -20.10 -18.47
N ILE A 139 15.05 -19.17 -17.67
CA ILE A 139 16.19 -19.39 -16.77
C ILE A 139 15.83 -19.21 -15.29
N TYR A 140 14.65 -18.65 -15.00
CA TYR A 140 14.19 -18.48 -13.64
C TYR A 140 13.96 -19.84 -12.99
N THR A 141 14.57 -20.00 -11.82
CA THR A 141 14.34 -21.14 -10.93
C THR A 141 13.73 -20.59 -9.65
N ASP A 142 12.67 -21.25 -9.17
CA ASP A 142 11.97 -20.81 -7.97
C ASP A 142 12.92 -20.78 -6.77
N LEU A 143 12.90 -19.67 -6.03
CA LEU A 143 13.71 -19.51 -4.83
C LEU A 143 13.01 -20.19 -3.65
N TYR A 144 13.78 -20.90 -2.84
CA TYR A 144 13.31 -21.35 -1.54
C TYR A 144 13.34 -20.17 -0.57
N ILE A 145 12.17 -19.57 -0.35
CA ILE A 145 11.98 -18.42 0.56
C ILE A 145 11.36 -18.94 1.85
N THR A 146 11.91 -18.50 2.98
CA THR A 146 11.40 -18.83 4.31
C THR A 146 10.96 -17.56 5.04
N GLN A 147 9.96 -17.69 5.90
CA GLN A 147 9.52 -16.60 6.77
C GLN A 147 10.61 -16.29 7.80
N GLY A 148 11.08 -15.04 7.82
CA GLY A 148 12.08 -14.61 8.80
C GLY A 148 11.48 -14.42 10.20
N CYS A 149 12.09 -15.02 11.22
CA CYS A 149 11.76 -14.73 12.62
C CYS A 149 12.17 -13.29 12.98
N SER A 150 11.36 -12.59 13.79
CA SER A 150 11.52 -11.15 14.04
C SER A 150 12.71 -10.77 14.95
N GLU A 151 13.61 -11.69 15.27
CA GLU A 151 14.75 -11.44 16.15
C GLU A 151 16.05 -11.94 15.53
N GLN A 152 16.75 -11.05 14.82
CA GLN A 152 18.21 -11.13 14.74
C GLN A 152 18.79 -9.75 14.48
N VAL A 153 19.17 -9.15 15.61
CA VAL A 153 20.04 -7.98 15.74
C VAL A 153 21.39 -8.33 15.09
N ASN A 154 21.92 -7.40 14.29
CA ASN A 154 23.27 -7.36 13.70
C ASN A 154 24.23 -8.50 14.12
N THR A 155 24.36 -9.51 13.25
CA THR A 155 25.45 -10.49 13.30
C THR A 155 26.22 -10.43 11.99
N GLU A 156 27.10 -9.44 11.87
CA GLU A 156 27.96 -9.14 10.71
C GLU A 156 28.99 -10.25 10.39
N HIS A 157 29.01 -11.37 11.12
CA HIS A 157 29.97 -12.45 10.91
C HIS A 157 29.28 -13.80 10.67
N GLU A 158 29.54 -14.37 9.50
CA GLU A 158 29.03 -15.65 9.00
C GLU A 158 29.25 -16.81 10.00
N VAL A 159 30.34 -16.75 10.78
CA VAL A 159 30.70 -17.77 11.78
C VAL A 159 29.67 -17.88 12.91
N ARG A 160 29.07 -16.76 13.35
CA ARG A 160 28.04 -16.78 14.40
C ARG A 160 26.67 -17.25 13.89
N GLN A 161 26.43 -17.20 12.58
CA GLN A 161 25.18 -17.69 11.99
C GLN A 161 25.11 -19.23 12.05
N ILE A 162 26.23 -19.93 11.92
CA ILE A 162 26.31 -21.39 12.05
C ILE A 162 25.99 -21.83 13.49
N GLU A 163 26.54 -21.15 14.49
CA GLU A 163 26.29 -21.48 15.90
C GLU A 163 24.83 -21.21 16.31
N VAL A 164 24.22 -20.14 15.81
CA VAL A 164 22.80 -19.83 16.08
C VAL A 164 21.85 -20.74 15.29
N ALA A 165 22.15 -21.04 14.03
CA ALA A 165 21.38 -22.00 13.22
C ALA A 165 21.39 -23.42 13.81
N SER A 166 22.52 -23.85 14.40
CA SER A 166 22.62 -25.16 15.05
C SER A 166 21.64 -25.35 16.22
N ARG A 167 21.23 -24.26 16.88
CA ARG A 167 20.29 -24.26 18.01
C ARG A 167 18.83 -24.06 17.60
N GLN A 168 18.57 -23.63 16.36
CA GLN A 168 17.22 -23.32 15.86
C GLN A 168 16.62 -24.43 14.97
N HIS A 169 17.36 -25.52 14.71
CA HIS A 169 16.91 -26.64 13.88
C HIS A 169 15.65 -27.39 14.39
N GLU A 170 15.01 -26.97 15.49
CA GLU A 170 13.73 -27.51 15.97
C GLU A 170 12.50 -26.62 15.69
N SER A 171 12.67 -25.38 15.22
CA SER A 171 11.53 -24.57 14.74
C SER A 171 11.36 -24.76 13.24
N GLN A 172 10.25 -25.38 12.82
CA GLN A 172 9.91 -25.62 11.42
C GLN A 172 10.03 -24.33 10.60
N GLU A 173 10.96 -24.28 9.65
CA GLU A 173 11.04 -23.18 8.69
C GLU A 173 9.76 -23.17 7.85
N ILE A 174 9.00 -22.08 7.94
CA ILE A 174 7.79 -21.92 7.15
C ILE A 174 8.21 -21.43 5.77
N GLN A 175 8.08 -22.30 4.77
CA GLN A 175 8.28 -21.93 3.37
C GLN A 175 7.18 -20.94 2.94
N VAL A 176 7.58 -19.90 2.23
CA VAL A 176 6.68 -18.88 1.68
C VAL A 176 6.83 -18.87 0.16
N GLU A 177 5.73 -18.99 -0.55
CA GLU A 177 5.71 -18.82 -2.00
C GLU A 177 5.78 -17.34 -2.37
N CYS A 178 6.52 -16.99 -3.44
CA CYS A 178 6.64 -15.61 -3.94
C CYS A 178 5.28 -14.95 -4.24
N ASN A 179 4.26 -15.73 -4.60
CA ASN A 179 2.93 -15.20 -4.89
C ASN A 179 2.13 -14.88 -3.62
N ASN A 180 2.46 -15.53 -2.50
CA ASN A 180 1.71 -15.40 -1.25
C ASN A 180 2.40 -14.44 -0.27
N LEU A 181 3.30 -13.58 -0.76
CA LEU A 181 4.11 -12.68 0.08
C LEU A 181 3.28 -11.69 0.92
N PHE A 182 2.09 -11.33 0.43
CA PHE A 182 1.19 -10.39 1.10
C PHE A 182 0.02 -11.08 1.81
N GLU A 183 -0.06 -12.41 1.72
CA GLU A 183 -1.11 -13.18 2.38
C GLU A 183 -0.78 -13.33 3.87
N ALA A 184 -1.74 -12.97 4.72
CA ALA A 184 -1.60 -13.09 6.15
C ALA A 184 -1.96 -14.51 6.61
N THR A 185 -1.09 -15.15 7.39
CA THR A 185 -1.39 -16.43 8.04
C THR A 185 -2.41 -16.29 9.18
N GLU A 186 -2.65 -15.07 9.68
CA GLU A 186 -3.64 -14.77 10.72
C GLU A 186 -4.77 -13.87 10.18
N GLN A 187 -6.01 -14.23 10.49
CA GLN A 187 -7.25 -13.69 9.90
C GLN A 187 -7.50 -12.17 10.07
N ASN A 188 -6.62 -11.41 10.73
CA ASN A 188 -6.89 -10.01 11.10
C ASN A 188 -5.74 -9.00 10.84
N LYS A 189 -4.65 -9.38 10.16
CA LYS A 189 -3.56 -8.44 9.84
C LYS A 189 -3.13 -8.52 8.38
N MET A 190 -3.57 -7.56 7.57
CA MET A 190 -3.06 -7.39 6.21
C MET A 190 -1.56 -7.06 6.23
N ILE A 191 -0.75 -7.80 5.46
CA ILE A 191 0.68 -7.52 5.31
C ILE A 191 0.84 -6.34 4.34
N LYS A 192 1.35 -5.22 4.86
CA LYS A 192 1.60 -4.01 4.06
C LYS A 192 3.04 -3.88 3.57
N THR A 193 3.96 -4.65 4.14
CA THR A 193 5.39 -4.53 3.85
C THR A 193 6.07 -5.87 4.01
N VAL A 194 6.88 -6.21 3.01
CA VAL A 194 7.71 -7.42 2.97
C VAL A 194 9.16 -7.00 2.76
N LEU A 195 10.08 -7.58 3.54
CA LEU A 195 11.52 -7.34 3.41
C LEU A 195 12.24 -8.66 3.16
N THR A 196 12.72 -8.86 1.94
CA THR A 196 13.54 -10.02 1.60
C THR A 196 14.99 -9.81 2.05
N LYS A 197 15.50 -10.68 2.92
CA LYS A 197 16.90 -10.71 3.36
C LYS A 197 17.63 -11.90 2.74
N GLY A 198 18.95 -11.79 2.58
CA GLY A 198 19.78 -12.86 2.06
C GLY A 198 21.13 -12.34 1.56
N VAL A 199 22.08 -13.25 1.34
CA VAL A 199 23.43 -12.93 0.86
C VAL A 199 23.44 -12.30 -0.54
N ALA A 200 24.52 -11.60 -0.90
CA ALA A 200 24.67 -11.03 -2.23
C ALA A 200 24.65 -12.14 -3.30
N GLY A 201 24.06 -11.86 -4.46
CA GLY A 201 23.99 -12.83 -5.56
C GLY A 201 22.90 -13.92 -5.44
N ILE A 202 22.24 -14.08 -4.29
CA ILE A 202 21.21 -15.13 -4.06
C ILE A 202 19.91 -14.96 -4.88
N GLY A 203 19.81 -13.96 -5.76
CA GLY A 203 18.64 -13.78 -6.63
C GLY A 203 17.55 -12.82 -6.12
N LYS A 204 17.73 -12.11 -5.01
CA LYS A 204 16.73 -11.15 -4.46
C LYS A 204 16.20 -10.14 -5.49
N SER A 205 17.06 -9.58 -6.34
CA SER A 205 16.61 -8.62 -7.36
C SER A 205 15.89 -9.32 -8.53
N ILE A 206 16.33 -10.52 -8.90
CA ILE A 206 15.73 -11.30 -9.99
C ILE A 206 14.34 -11.80 -9.59
N SER A 207 14.11 -12.18 -8.32
CA SER A 207 12.78 -12.57 -7.85
C SER A 207 11.77 -11.42 -7.91
N VAL A 208 12.18 -10.19 -7.55
CA VAL A 208 11.32 -9.01 -7.71
C VAL A 208 10.98 -8.77 -9.18
N GLN A 209 11.97 -8.87 -10.09
CA GLN A 209 11.72 -8.72 -11.53
C GLN A 209 10.75 -9.78 -12.06
N LYS A 210 10.90 -11.03 -11.59
CA LYS A 210 10.02 -12.14 -11.94
C LYS A 210 8.59 -11.90 -11.45
N PHE A 211 8.41 -11.49 -10.20
CA PHE A 211 7.10 -11.12 -9.64
C PHE A 211 6.39 -10.05 -10.50
N VAL A 212 7.12 -8.98 -10.87
CA VAL A 212 6.58 -7.94 -11.75
C VAL A 212 6.24 -8.47 -13.14
N LEU A 213 7.08 -9.34 -13.70
CA LEU A 213 6.86 -9.94 -15.02
C LEU A 213 5.61 -10.83 -15.04
N ASP A 214 5.42 -11.69 -14.05
CA ASP A 214 4.26 -12.59 -13.97
C ASP A 214 2.94 -11.80 -13.78
N TRP A 215 2.98 -10.71 -13.00
CA TRP A 215 1.87 -9.75 -12.91
C TRP A 215 1.55 -9.10 -14.26
N ALA A 216 2.58 -8.63 -14.96
CA ALA A 216 2.46 -7.97 -16.25
C ALA A 216 1.99 -8.92 -17.37
N GLU A 217 2.31 -10.21 -17.27
CA GLU A 217 1.84 -11.27 -18.18
C GLU A 217 0.43 -11.77 -17.87
N GLY A 218 -0.16 -11.34 -16.75
CA GLY A 218 -1.50 -11.75 -16.35
C GLY A 218 -1.57 -13.12 -15.67
N LYS A 219 -0.44 -13.66 -15.20
CA LYS A 219 -0.36 -15.02 -14.64
C LYS A 219 -0.75 -15.05 -13.16
N GLU A 220 -0.19 -14.12 -12.38
CA GLU A 220 -0.29 -14.13 -10.91
C GLU A 220 -0.55 -12.71 -10.39
N ASN A 221 -1.00 -12.60 -9.12
CA ASN A 221 -1.18 -11.33 -8.41
C ASN A 221 -2.13 -10.32 -9.11
N GLN A 222 -3.17 -10.81 -9.81
CA GLN A 222 -4.08 -9.96 -10.59
C GLN A 222 -5.07 -9.15 -9.73
N ASP A 223 -5.13 -9.44 -8.44
CA ASP A 223 -5.73 -8.61 -7.40
C ASP A 223 -4.99 -7.27 -7.23
N ILE A 224 -3.72 -7.18 -7.65
CA ILE A 224 -2.94 -5.93 -7.63
C ILE A 224 -3.30 -5.06 -8.85
N SER A 225 -3.88 -3.89 -8.59
CA SER A 225 -4.21 -2.89 -9.61
C SER A 225 -2.98 -2.38 -10.38
N PHE A 226 -1.91 -2.01 -9.67
CA PHE A 226 -0.70 -1.40 -10.23
C PHE A 226 0.57 -1.83 -9.50
N ILE A 227 1.66 -2.03 -10.24
CA ILE A 227 3.01 -2.25 -9.69
C ILE A 227 3.96 -1.16 -10.19
N PHE A 228 4.69 -0.55 -9.26
CA PHE A 228 5.70 0.46 -9.55
C PHE A 228 7.07 0.00 -9.04
N PRO A 229 7.91 -0.60 -9.90
CA PRO A 229 9.27 -0.97 -9.51
C PRO A 229 10.12 0.29 -9.29
N LEU A 230 10.75 0.39 -8.12
CA LEU A 230 11.61 1.51 -7.72
C LEU A 230 13.08 1.06 -7.66
N PRO A 231 13.87 1.21 -8.74
CA PRO A 231 15.28 0.81 -8.74
C PRO A 231 16.13 1.80 -7.93
N PHE A 232 16.39 1.48 -6.66
CA PHE A 232 17.17 2.36 -5.75
C PHE A 232 18.54 2.77 -6.31
N ARG A 233 19.19 1.92 -7.11
CA ARG A 233 20.47 2.26 -7.75
C ARG A 233 20.34 3.47 -8.69
N GLU A 234 19.25 3.55 -9.45
CA GLU A 234 19.01 4.63 -10.41
C GLU A 234 18.48 5.89 -9.70
N MET A 235 17.65 5.72 -8.66
CA MET A 235 17.10 6.85 -7.89
C MET A 235 18.14 7.60 -7.07
N ASN A 236 19.23 6.94 -6.66
CA ASN A 236 20.30 7.55 -5.86
C ASN A 236 21.33 8.35 -6.67
N PHE A 237 21.12 8.55 -7.99
CA PHE A 237 21.91 9.50 -8.76
C PHE A 237 21.56 10.93 -8.33
N LYS A 238 22.30 11.48 -7.37
CA LYS A 238 22.33 12.94 -7.17
C LYS A 238 22.95 13.56 -8.42
N GLU A 239 22.19 14.41 -9.11
CA GLU A 239 22.78 15.35 -10.06
C GLU A 239 23.87 16.11 -9.29
N LYS A 240 25.13 15.89 -9.66
CA LYS A 240 26.18 16.81 -9.28
C LYS A 240 25.99 18.00 -10.21
N GLU A 241 25.29 19.03 -9.72
CA GLU A 241 25.34 20.35 -10.32
C GLU A 241 26.83 20.76 -10.38
N ASN A 242 27.34 20.98 -11.58
CA ASN A 242 28.65 21.56 -11.85
C ASN A 242 28.51 23.08 -12.00
#